data_AF-A0A7C6A2Y7-F1
#
_entry.id   AF-A0A7C6A2Y7-F1
#
_cell.length_a   1.000
_cell.length_b   1.000
_cell.length_c   1.000
_cell.angle_alpha   90.00
_cell.angle_beta   90.00
_cell.angle_gamma   90.00
#
_symmetry.space_group_name_H-M   'P 1'
#
loop_
_entity.id
_entity.type
_entity.pdbx_description
1 polymer ?
#
loop_
_entity_poly.entity_id
_entity_poly.type
_entity_poly.pdbx_seq_one_letter_code
_entity_poly.pdbx_strand_id
1 'polypeptide(L)'
;TGGAPGLACLIRHGFVQCVLSGNALAVHDIEAALYGTSLGVRLCDGRQEEHGHRNHIRAINAIYRAGGIRQAVESGLLASGIFYECVQAGVEFVLAGSLRDDGPLPETITDMNQAQDAYARALKGVGLVLCLGTMLHSIAVGNMLPSWVKLICVDINPAVVTKVSDRGTGQAVGVVTDVGLFLHLLARTLTEDA
;
A
#
# COMPACT_ATOMS: atom_id res chain seq x y z
N THR A 1 -1.36 -0.60 -12.25
CA THR A 1 0.05 -0.86 -12.61
C THR A 1 0.50 -2.29 -12.34
N GLY A 2 -0.23 -3.10 -11.55
CA GLY A 2 0.12 -4.52 -11.38
C GLY A 2 1.27 -4.80 -10.40
N GLY A 3 1.64 -3.83 -9.55
CA GLY A 3 2.74 -3.97 -8.59
C GLY A 3 2.44 -4.79 -7.32
N ALA A 4 1.18 -5.15 -7.07
CA ALA A 4 0.78 -5.83 -5.84
C ALA A 4 1.54 -7.17 -5.60
N PRO A 5 1.73 -8.04 -6.63
CA PRO A 5 2.52 -9.27 -6.45
C PRO A 5 3.97 -9.00 -6.04
N GLY A 6 4.60 -7.95 -6.59
CA GLY A 6 5.97 -7.58 -6.23
C GLY A 6 6.08 -7.13 -4.78
N LEU A 7 5.16 -6.27 -4.32
CA LEU A 7 5.14 -5.84 -2.91
C LEU A 7 4.80 -6.99 -1.95
N ALA A 8 3.82 -7.83 -2.30
CA ALA A 8 3.47 -9.02 -1.53
C ALA A 8 4.67 -9.98 -1.41
N CYS A 9 5.46 -10.15 -2.48
CA CYS A 9 6.69 -10.94 -2.46
C CYS A 9 7.73 -10.37 -1.47
N LEU A 10 7.95 -9.05 -1.48
CA LEU A 10 8.87 -8.39 -0.55
C LEU A 10 8.44 -8.53 0.91
N ILE A 11 7.12 -8.45 1.19
CA ILE A 11 6.56 -8.67 2.54
C ILE A 11 6.81 -10.12 2.97
N ARG A 12 6.48 -11.10 2.12
CA ARG A 12 6.65 -12.53 2.39
C ARG A 12 8.09 -12.89 2.73
N HIS A 13 9.06 -12.26 2.06
CA HIS A 13 10.50 -12.48 2.28
C HIS A 13 11.10 -11.63 3.40
N GLY A 14 10.27 -10.88 4.15
CA GLY A 14 10.71 -10.14 5.33
C GLY A 14 11.46 -8.83 5.03
N PHE A 15 11.40 -8.31 3.80
CA PHE A 15 11.99 -7.02 3.45
C PHE A 15 11.18 -5.83 3.98
N VAL A 16 9.91 -6.03 4.32
CA VAL A 16 8.98 -4.97 4.76
C VAL A 16 8.55 -5.24 6.21
N GLN A 17 8.76 -4.27 7.10
CA GLN A 17 8.39 -4.38 8.52
C GLN A 17 7.11 -3.61 8.87
N CYS A 18 6.73 -2.61 8.08
CA CYS A 18 5.46 -1.91 8.22
C CYS A 18 4.94 -1.39 6.87
N VAL A 19 3.61 -1.32 6.71
CA VAL A 19 2.95 -0.71 5.55
C VAL A 19 2.09 0.48 5.97
N LEU A 20 2.44 1.65 5.47
CA LEU A 20 1.68 2.89 5.70
C LEU A 20 0.90 3.24 4.44
N SER A 21 -0.43 3.20 4.51
CA SER A 21 -1.28 3.52 3.34
C SER A 21 -2.63 4.12 3.74
N GLY A 22 -3.52 4.26 2.76
CA GLY A 22 -4.92 4.64 2.98
C GLY A 22 -5.89 3.54 2.56
N ASN A 23 -7.18 3.79 2.80
CA ASN A 23 -8.28 2.86 2.49
C ASN A 23 -8.23 2.33 1.05
N ALA A 24 -7.99 3.19 0.07
CA ALA A 24 -8.01 2.83 -1.35
C ALA A 24 -7.03 1.70 -1.71
N LEU A 25 -5.79 1.71 -1.19
CA LEU A 25 -4.84 0.62 -1.48
C LEU A 25 -5.36 -0.72 -0.95
N ALA A 26 -5.86 -0.72 0.29
CA ALA A 26 -6.41 -1.92 0.92
C ALA A 26 -7.64 -2.44 0.19
N VAL A 27 -8.59 -1.56 -0.14
CA VAL A 27 -9.80 -1.94 -0.88
C VAL A 27 -9.44 -2.55 -2.23
N HIS A 28 -8.51 -1.96 -2.99
CA HIS A 28 -8.17 -2.47 -4.32
C HIS A 28 -7.27 -3.71 -4.30
N ASP A 29 -6.44 -3.89 -3.27
CA ASP A 29 -5.71 -5.15 -3.07
C ASP A 29 -6.69 -6.30 -2.76
N ILE A 30 -7.69 -6.04 -1.91
CA ILE A 30 -8.72 -7.02 -1.56
C ILE A 30 -9.67 -7.27 -2.74
N GLU A 31 -10.05 -6.24 -3.49
CA GLU A 31 -10.81 -6.38 -4.75
C GLU A 31 -10.07 -7.29 -5.73
N ALA A 32 -8.75 -7.10 -5.87
CA ALA A 32 -7.91 -7.91 -6.72
C ALA A 32 -7.89 -9.37 -6.27
N ALA A 33 -7.73 -9.61 -4.96
CA ALA A 33 -7.69 -10.95 -4.40
C ALA A 33 -9.03 -11.70 -4.52
N LEU A 34 -10.16 -11.01 -4.33
CA LEU A 34 -11.48 -11.62 -4.34
C LEU A 34 -12.10 -11.75 -5.74
N TYR A 35 -11.81 -10.79 -6.63
CA TYR A 35 -12.52 -10.64 -7.90
C TYR A 35 -11.59 -10.51 -9.11
N GLY A 36 -10.27 -10.48 -8.93
CA GLY A 36 -9.31 -10.34 -10.02
C GLY A 36 -9.33 -8.96 -10.71
N THR A 37 -9.95 -7.95 -10.06
CA THR A 37 -10.09 -6.60 -10.62
C THR A 37 -9.56 -5.52 -9.69
N SER A 38 -9.23 -4.35 -10.26
CA SER A 38 -9.04 -3.11 -9.52
C SER A 38 -9.83 -2.00 -10.22
N LEU A 39 -10.77 -1.37 -9.52
CA LEU A 39 -11.77 -0.47 -10.09
C LEU A 39 -12.55 -1.11 -11.25
N GLY A 40 -12.82 -2.41 -11.15
CA GLY A 40 -13.50 -3.16 -12.21
C GLY A 40 -12.67 -3.40 -13.46
N VAL A 41 -11.37 -3.10 -13.46
CA VAL A 41 -10.45 -3.46 -14.54
C VAL A 41 -9.77 -4.78 -14.18
N ARG A 42 -9.88 -5.79 -15.05
CA ARG A 42 -9.23 -7.09 -14.85
C ARG A 42 -7.72 -6.95 -14.87
N LEU A 43 -7.08 -7.59 -13.90
CA LEU A 43 -5.62 -7.57 -13.78
C LEU A 43 -4.92 -8.47 -14.81
N CYS A 44 -5.61 -9.47 -15.35
CA CYS A 44 -5.02 -10.42 -16.30
C CYS A 44 -4.79 -9.82 -17.70
N ASP A 45 -5.66 -8.91 -18.15
CA ASP A 45 -5.63 -8.39 -19.53
C ASP A 45 -5.87 -6.86 -19.63
N GLY A 46 -6.09 -6.17 -18.51
CA GLY A 46 -6.30 -4.73 -18.47
C GLY A 46 -7.65 -4.26 -19.03
N ARG A 47 -8.60 -5.17 -19.31
CA ARG A 47 -9.92 -4.82 -19.84
C ARG A 47 -10.93 -4.56 -18.73
N GLN A 48 -11.98 -3.79 -19.03
CA GLN A 48 -13.08 -3.60 -18.10
C GLN A 48 -13.90 -4.89 -17.94
N GLU A 49 -14.23 -5.21 -16.70
CA GLU A 49 -15.15 -6.28 -16.32
C GLU A 49 -16.59 -5.79 -16.41
N GLU A 50 -17.50 -6.64 -16.88
CA GLU A 50 -18.91 -6.30 -16.90
C GLU A 50 -19.42 -6.05 -15.47
N HIS A 51 -20.02 -4.89 -15.23
CA HIS A 51 -20.41 -4.44 -13.88
C HIS A 51 -19.25 -4.35 -12.85
N GLY A 52 -18.00 -4.29 -13.30
CA GLY A 52 -16.80 -4.27 -12.44
C GLY A 52 -16.74 -3.07 -11.47
N HIS A 53 -17.39 -1.96 -11.79
CA HIS A 53 -17.50 -0.80 -10.90
C HIS A 53 -18.07 -1.13 -9.52
N ARG A 54 -18.77 -2.26 -9.36
CA ARG A 54 -19.33 -2.71 -8.07
C ARG A 54 -18.33 -3.49 -7.21
N ASN A 55 -17.23 -3.98 -7.79
CA ASN A 55 -16.36 -4.96 -7.14
C ASN A 55 -15.67 -4.39 -5.89
N HIS A 56 -15.20 -3.14 -5.93
CA HIS A 56 -14.60 -2.51 -4.75
C HIS A 56 -15.60 -2.35 -3.58
N ILE A 57 -16.86 -1.97 -3.84
CA ILE A 57 -17.92 -1.93 -2.82
C ILE A 57 -18.24 -3.33 -2.27
N ARG A 58 -18.24 -4.35 -3.14
CA ARG A 58 -18.41 -5.74 -2.70
C ARG A 58 -17.26 -6.21 -1.82
N ALA A 59 -16.02 -5.83 -2.14
CA ALA A 59 -14.83 -6.13 -1.35
C ALA A 59 -14.93 -5.48 0.04
N ILE A 60 -15.28 -4.20 0.11
CA ILE A 60 -15.55 -3.49 1.39
C ILE A 60 -16.59 -4.26 2.22
N ASN A 61 -17.74 -4.59 1.63
CA ASN A 61 -18.80 -5.33 2.33
C ASN A 61 -18.36 -6.72 2.80
N ALA A 62 -17.52 -7.41 2.05
CA ALA A 62 -16.99 -8.72 2.42
C ALA A 62 -16.11 -8.61 3.68
N ILE A 63 -15.23 -7.61 3.73
CA ILE A 63 -14.37 -7.36 4.91
C ILE A 63 -15.19 -6.94 6.12
N TYR A 64 -16.20 -6.08 5.96
CA TYR A 64 -17.11 -5.74 7.04
C TYR A 64 -17.82 -6.96 7.62
N ARG A 65 -18.31 -7.86 6.76
CA ARG A 65 -18.98 -9.10 7.19
C ARG A 65 -18.03 -10.08 7.88
N ALA A 66 -16.76 -10.10 7.46
CA ALA A 66 -15.73 -10.89 8.13
C ALA A 66 -15.34 -10.31 9.49
N GLY A 67 -15.59 -9.01 9.73
CA GLY A 67 -15.20 -8.30 10.96
C GLY A 67 -13.83 -7.63 10.88
N GLY A 68 -13.23 -7.56 9.69
CA GLY A 68 -11.90 -6.98 9.45
C GLY A 68 -11.04 -7.82 8.49
N ILE A 69 -9.94 -7.24 8.04
CA ILE A 69 -8.91 -7.83 7.18
C ILE A 69 -8.31 -9.07 7.86
N ARG A 70 -7.93 -8.97 9.14
CA ARG A 70 -7.35 -10.11 9.88
C ARG A 70 -8.30 -11.30 9.92
N GLN A 71 -9.56 -11.05 10.25
CA GLN A 71 -10.61 -12.07 10.32
C GLN A 71 -10.93 -12.64 8.94
N ALA A 72 -10.88 -11.82 7.88
CA ALA A 72 -11.01 -12.29 6.51
C ALA A 72 -9.86 -13.24 6.11
N VAL A 73 -8.64 -12.99 6.57
CA VAL A 73 -7.50 -13.90 6.35
C VAL A 73 -7.65 -15.19 7.16
N GLU A 74 -7.96 -15.08 8.46
CA GLU A 74 -8.12 -16.23 9.37
C GLU A 74 -9.26 -17.16 8.95
N SER A 75 -10.34 -16.62 8.38
CA SER A 75 -11.46 -17.41 7.84
C SER A 75 -11.19 -17.99 6.45
N GLY A 76 -10.08 -17.65 5.81
CA GLY A 76 -9.74 -18.05 4.44
C GLY A 76 -10.49 -17.30 3.34
N LEU A 77 -11.29 -16.28 3.68
CA LEU A 77 -11.97 -15.42 2.70
C LEU A 77 -10.95 -14.63 1.87
N LEU A 78 -9.93 -14.05 2.53
CA LEU A 78 -8.82 -13.37 1.88
C LEU A 78 -7.61 -14.30 1.90
N ALA A 79 -7.23 -14.83 0.74
CA ALA A 79 -6.21 -15.88 0.62
C ALA A 79 -4.93 -15.44 -0.12
N SER A 80 -4.85 -14.18 -0.55
CA SER A 80 -3.72 -13.60 -1.27
C SER A 80 -3.77 -12.07 -1.24
N GLY A 81 -2.70 -11.41 -1.69
CA GLY A 81 -2.59 -9.95 -1.75
C GLY A 81 -1.64 -9.37 -0.70
N ILE A 82 -1.37 -8.07 -0.79
CA ILE A 82 -0.51 -7.31 0.12
C ILE A 82 -0.96 -7.49 1.57
N PHE A 83 -2.25 -7.29 1.85
CA PHE A 83 -2.76 -7.32 3.21
C PHE A 83 -2.90 -8.73 3.77
N TYR A 84 -3.07 -9.73 2.91
CA TYR A 84 -2.92 -11.14 3.30
C TYR A 84 -1.50 -11.42 3.80
N GLU A 85 -0.48 -11.04 3.02
CA GLU A 85 0.91 -11.25 3.43
C GLU A 85 1.26 -10.46 4.69
N CYS A 86 0.72 -9.25 4.87
CA CYS A 86 0.92 -8.49 6.11
C CYS A 86 0.40 -9.25 7.33
N VAL A 87 -0.81 -9.83 7.25
CA VAL A 87 -1.39 -10.60 8.35
C VAL A 87 -0.59 -11.88 8.62
N GLN A 88 -0.20 -12.61 7.57
CA GLN A 88 0.57 -13.86 7.70
C GLN A 88 1.97 -13.63 8.28
N ALA A 89 2.68 -12.59 7.82
CA ALA A 89 4.03 -12.26 8.28
C ALA A 89 4.06 -11.44 9.58
N GLY A 90 2.90 -11.05 10.13
CA GLY A 90 2.81 -10.20 11.32
C GLY A 90 3.32 -8.78 11.09
N VAL A 91 3.29 -8.29 9.85
CA VAL A 91 3.70 -6.94 9.47
C VAL A 91 2.60 -5.95 9.84
N GLU A 92 2.98 -4.93 10.62
CA GLU A 92 2.07 -3.85 11.00
C GLU A 92 1.63 -3.07 9.76
N PHE A 93 0.35 -2.73 9.66
CA PHE A 93 -0.12 -1.78 8.67
C PHE A 93 -1.02 -0.73 9.31
N VAL A 94 -0.91 0.50 8.81
CA VAL A 94 -1.73 1.63 9.24
C VAL A 94 -2.47 2.18 8.04
N LEU A 95 -3.80 2.24 8.13
CA LEU A 95 -4.69 2.78 7.11
C LEU A 95 -5.20 4.15 7.54
N ALA A 96 -4.59 5.23 7.03
CA ALA A 96 -5.06 6.58 7.27
C ALA A 96 -6.21 6.93 6.32
N GLY A 97 -7.33 7.40 6.88
CA GLY A 97 -8.51 7.78 6.13
C GLY A 97 -8.35 9.03 5.27
N SER A 98 -9.32 9.27 4.40
CA SER A 98 -9.38 10.41 3.49
C SER A 98 -10.84 10.81 3.23
N LEU A 99 -11.05 12.07 2.84
CA LEU A 99 -12.38 12.58 2.46
C LEU A 99 -13.02 11.83 1.28
N ARG A 100 -12.24 11.08 0.50
CA ARG A 100 -12.69 10.36 -0.70
C ARG A 100 -12.99 8.89 -0.47
N ASP A 101 -12.86 8.41 0.77
CA ASP A 101 -12.92 6.97 1.03
C ASP A 101 -14.34 6.42 0.86
N ASP A 102 -14.46 5.38 0.03
CA ASP A 102 -15.63 4.51 -0.01
C ASP A 102 -15.57 3.49 1.15
N GLY A 103 -16.68 3.29 1.86
CA GLY A 103 -16.73 2.43 3.04
C GLY A 103 -16.61 3.27 4.32
N PRO A 104 -15.40 3.48 4.89
CA PRO A 104 -14.10 2.83 4.62
C PRO A 104 -14.01 1.42 5.24
N LEU A 105 -12.90 0.70 5.06
CA LEU A 105 -12.66 -0.57 5.78
C LEU A 105 -12.61 -0.35 7.31
N PRO A 106 -13.00 -1.36 8.13
CA PRO A 106 -13.01 -1.24 9.60
C PRO A 106 -11.68 -0.76 10.22
N GLU A 107 -10.55 -1.14 9.64
CA GLU A 107 -9.20 -0.76 10.10
C GLU A 107 -8.81 0.68 9.78
N THR A 108 -9.61 1.39 8.96
CA THR A 108 -9.26 2.74 8.53
C THR A 108 -9.45 3.74 9.65
N ILE A 109 -8.37 4.42 10.03
CA ILE A 109 -8.35 5.48 11.03
C ILE A 109 -8.84 6.77 10.37
N THR A 110 -10.08 7.15 10.66
CA THR A 110 -10.73 8.34 10.08
C THR A 110 -10.35 9.64 10.78
N ASP A 111 -9.94 9.59 12.05
CA ASP A 111 -9.38 10.72 12.77
C ASP A 111 -7.93 10.96 12.33
N MET A 112 -7.66 12.11 11.69
CA MET A 112 -6.34 12.41 11.15
C MET A 112 -5.25 12.62 12.19
N ASN A 113 -5.59 13.09 13.39
CA ASN A 113 -4.57 13.22 14.43
C ASN A 113 -4.16 11.82 14.92
N GLN A 114 -5.14 10.93 15.11
CA GLN A 114 -4.86 9.53 15.47
C GLN A 114 -4.11 8.78 14.37
N ALA A 115 -4.45 9.03 13.10
CA ALA A 115 -3.76 8.44 11.96
C ALA A 115 -2.29 8.90 11.88
N GLN A 116 -2.05 10.20 12.10
CA GLN A 116 -0.71 10.77 12.18
C GLN A 116 0.08 10.19 13.35
N ASP A 117 -0.52 10.07 14.54
CA ASP A 117 0.12 9.45 15.70
C ASP A 117 0.47 7.97 15.44
N ALA A 118 -0.43 7.23 14.78
CA ALA A 118 -0.18 5.84 14.40
C ALA A 118 0.97 5.73 13.39
N TYR A 119 1.02 6.59 12.36
CA TYR A 119 2.15 6.68 11.43
C TYR A 119 3.46 6.97 12.17
N ALA A 120 3.48 8.00 13.03
CA ALA A 120 4.66 8.38 13.78
C ALA A 120 5.17 7.26 14.69
N ARG A 121 4.28 6.45 15.28
CA ARG A 121 4.65 5.25 16.05
C ARG A 121 5.29 4.18 15.17
N ALA A 122 4.67 3.85 14.04
CA ALA A 122 5.17 2.84 13.11
C ALA A 122 6.53 3.23 12.49
N LEU A 123 6.81 4.52 12.35
CA LEU A 123 8.09 5.03 11.83
C LEU A 123 9.24 4.99 12.84
N LYS A 124 9.00 4.66 14.11
CA LYS A 124 10.07 4.61 15.12
C LYS A 124 11.06 3.50 14.80
N GLY A 125 12.34 3.87 14.69
CA GLY A 125 13.43 2.93 14.45
C GLY A 125 13.60 2.52 12.98
N VAL A 126 12.79 3.06 12.05
CA VAL A 126 12.93 2.80 10.62
C VAL A 126 14.22 3.43 10.09
N GLY A 127 15.02 2.66 9.35
CA GLY A 127 16.25 3.14 8.68
C GLY A 127 16.06 3.51 7.20
N LEU A 128 15.01 3.01 6.56
CA LEU A 128 14.69 3.20 5.15
C LEU A 128 13.17 3.25 4.95
N VAL A 129 12.68 4.24 4.19
CA VAL A 129 11.29 4.31 3.74
C VAL A 129 11.23 4.28 2.22
N LEU A 130 10.36 3.44 1.67
CA LEU A 130 10.06 3.36 0.26
C LEU A 130 8.65 3.92 -0.02
N CYS A 131 8.62 5.08 -0.67
CA CYS A 131 7.42 5.81 -1.05
C CYS A 131 6.99 5.39 -2.47
N LEU A 132 5.82 4.79 -2.60
CA LEU A 132 5.39 4.10 -3.82
C LEU A 132 4.10 4.73 -4.40
N GLY A 133 4.24 5.63 -5.38
CA GLY A 133 3.13 6.16 -6.17
C GLY A 133 2.05 6.89 -5.36
N THR A 134 2.43 7.59 -4.28
CA THR A 134 1.50 8.25 -3.37
C THR A 134 2.00 9.59 -2.87
N MET A 135 1.54 10.69 -3.46
CA MET A 135 2.00 12.04 -3.07
C MET A 135 1.67 12.38 -1.61
N LEU A 136 0.41 12.21 -1.19
CA LEU A 136 -0.06 12.65 0.13
C LEU A 136 0.64 11.91 1.27
N HIS A 137 0.66 10.57 1.22
CA HIS A 137 1.28 9.78 2.28
C HIS A 137 2.80 9.95 2.27
N SER A 138 3.45 10.06 1.10
CA SER A 138 4.91 10.28 1.04
C SER A 138 5.32 11.61 1.66
N ILE A 139 4.57 12.68 1.38
CA ILE A 139 4.80 14.00 2.00
C ILE A 139 4.58 13.94 3.50
N ALA A 140 3.50 13.30 3.96
CA ALA A 140 3.21 13.17 5.39
C ALA A 140 4.33 12.42 6.12
N VAL A 141 4.76 11.27 5.59
CA VAL A 141 5.87 10.48 6.13
C VAL A 141 7.16 11.29 6.15
N GLY A 142 7.50 11.99 5.05
CA GLY A 142 8.67 12.85 4.98
C GLY A 142 8.73 13.92 6.09
N ASN A 143 7.59 14.43 6.54
CA ASN A 143 7.54 15.40 7.65
C ASN A 143 7.75 14.80 9.04
N MET A 144 7.49 13.49 9.18
CA MET A 144 7.61 12.76 10.43
C MET A 144 8.98 12.08 10.59
N LEU A 145 9.77 12.03 9.51
CA LEU A 145 11.06 11.36 9.50
C LEU A 145 12.19 12.29 10.01
N PRO A 146 13.10 11.76 10.83
CA PRO A 146 14.35 12.45 11.12
C PRO A 146 15.30 12.38 9.91
N SER A 147 16.24 13.33 9.84
CA SER A 147 17.09 13.56 8.67
C SER A 147 18.04 12.42 8.28
N TRP A 148 18.31 11.47 9.19
CA TRP A 148 19.19 10.32 8.94
C TRP A 148 18.48 9.12 8.30
N VAL A 149 17.14 9.14 8.23
CA VAL A 149 16.38 8.06 7.59
C VAL A 149 16.45 8.24 6.07
N LYS A 150 16.82 7.16 5.37
CA LYS A 150 16.84 7.16 3.91
C LYS A 150 15.41 7.10 3.40
N LEU A 151 15.09 7.93 2.40
CA LEU A 151 13.79 7.93 1.76
C LEU A 151 13.96 7.73 0.27
N ILE A 152 13.28 6.74 -0.30
CA ILE A 152 13.26 6.50 -1.74
C ILE A 152 11.85 6.81 -2.24
N CYS A 153 11.71 7.80 -3.11
CA CYS A 153 10.44 8.19 -3.71
C CYS A 153 10.34 7.69 -5.15
N VAL A 154 9.43 6.76 -5.40
CA VAL A 154 9.13 6.20 -6.72
C VAL A 154 7.76 6.70 -7.15
N ASP A 155 7.72 7.55 -8.17
CA ASP A 155 6.47 8.07 -8.71
C ASP A 155 6.64 8.34 -10.21
N ILE A 156 5.59 8.13 -11.00
CA ILE A 156 5.62 8.41 -12.44
C ILE A 156 5.59 9.92 -12.70
N ASN A 157 5.06 10.70 -11.76
CA ASN A 157 4.98 12.15 -11.86
C ASN A 157 6.23 12.79 -11.22
N PRO A 158 7.11 13.43 -12.02
CA PRO A 158 8.32 14.05 -11.49
C PRO A 158 8.04 15.16 -10.46
N ALA A 159 6.87 15.82 -10.52
CA ALA A 159 6.51 16.86 -9.57
C ALA A 159 6.34 16.32 -8.14
N VAL A 160 5.85 15.07 -7.99
CA VAL A 160 5.76 14.40 -6.68
C VAL A 160 7.16 14.15 -6.14
N VAL A 161 8.04 13.60 -6.99
CA VAL A 161 9.44 13.32 -6.62
C VAL A 161 10.17 14.59 -6.19
N THR A 162 10.06 15.68 -6.96
CA THR A 162 10.62 16.98 -6.57
C THR A 162 10.08 17.45 -5.22
N LYS A 163 8.76 17.39 -5.02
CA LYS A 163 8.14 17.86 -3.76
C LYS A 163 8.55 17.06 -2.53
N VAL A 164 8.80 15.76 -2.67
CA VAL A 164 9.27 14.92 -1.57
C VAL A 164 10.75 15.19 -1.30
N SER A 165 11.56 15.33 -2.36
CA SER A 165 13.01 15.60 -2.25
C SER A 165 13.35 17.00 -1.71
N ASP A 166 12.52 18.01 -1.98
CA ASP A 166 12.75 19.41 -1.57
C ASP A 166 12.68 19.63 -0.05
N ARG A 167 12.18 18.67 0.73
CA ARG A 167 11.94 18.85 2.18
C ARG A 167 13.17 18.68 3.08
N GLY A 168 14.36 18.97 2.57
CA GLY A 168 15.60 19.00 3.37
C GLY A 168 16.15 17.63 3.75
N THR A 169 15.55 16.55 3.25
CA THR A 169 16.13 15.20 3.30
C THR A 169 17.23 15.13 2.25
N GLY A 170 18.47 15.52 2.61
CA GLY A 170 19.67 15.24 1.81
C GLY A 170 19.93 13.73 1.57
N GLN A 171 19.06 12.87 2.13
CA GLN A 171 19.02 11.41 2.01
C GLN A 171 17.85 10.91 1.15
N ALA A 172 17.11 11.80 0.45
CA ALA A 172 16.02 11.42 -0.45
C ALA A 172 16.55 11.05 -1.84
N VAL A 173 16.19 9.86 -2.32
CA VAL A 173 16.47 9.39 -3.68
C VAL A 173 15.17 9.37 -4.47
N GLY A 174 15.12 10.13 -5.55
CA GLY A 174 13.97 10.17 -6.46
C GLY A 174 14.14 9.23 -7.64
N VAL A 175 13.12 8.43 -7.94
CA VAL A 175 13.06 7.56 -9.13
C VAL A 175 11.77 7.85 -9.88
N VAL A 176 11.88 8.47 -11.05
CA VAL A 176 10.73 8.78 -11.90
C VAL A 176 10.43 7.61 -12.82
N THR A 177 9.47 6.75 -12.46
CA THR A 177 9.13 5.53 -13.22
C THR A 177 7.76 4.97 -12.84
N ASP A 178 7.28 3.96 -13.59
CA ASP A 178 6.10 3.18 -13.21
C ASP A 178 6.39 2.32 -11.96
N VAL A 179 5.55 2.46 -10.93
CA VAL A 179 5.73 1.79 -9.64
C VAL A 179 5.54 0.27 -9.73
N GLY A 180 4.70 -0.21 -10.65
CA GLY A 180 4.48 -1.64 -10.86
C GLY A 180 5.71 -2.31 -11.45
N LEU A 181 6.29 -1.70 -12.49
CA LEU A 181 7.54 -2.13 -13.10
C LEU A 181 8.69 -2.11 -12.08
N PHE A 182 8.80 -1.02 -11.30
CA PHE A 182 9.82 -0.90 -10.25
C PHE A 182 9.72 -2.04 -9.23
N LEU A 183 8.52 -2.29 -8.68
CA LEU A 183 8.31 -3.35 -7.69
C LEU A 183 8.58 -4.75 -8.26
N HIS A 184 8.19 -4.99 -9.51
CA HIS A 184 8.46 -6.27 -10.18
C HIS A 184 9.98 -6.53 -10.30
N LEU A 185 10.73 -5.53 -10.79
CA LEU A 185 12.18 -5.65 -10.94
C LEU A 185 12.87 -5.77 -9.57
N LEU A 186 12.44 -4.97 -8.59
CA LEU A 186 13.01 -4.99 -7.23
C LEU A 186 12.82 -6.36 -6.57
N ALA A 187 11.60 -6.90 -6.61
CA ALA A 187 11.31 -8.21 -6.05
C ALA A 187 12.18 -9.29 -6.72
N ARG A 188 12.20 -9.34 -8.06
CA ARG A 188 13.02 -10.31 -8.81
C ARG A 188 14.51 -10.21 -8.48
N THR A 189 15.03 -9.00 -8.29
CA THR A 189 16.44 -8.78 -7.93
C THR A 189 16.77 -9.21 -6.50
N LEU A 190 15.83 -9.10 -5.56
CA LEU A 190 16.09 -9.37 -4.15
C LEU A 190 15.76 -10.81 -3.72
N THR A 191 14.81 -11.48 -4.39
CA THR A 191 14.35 -12.81 -3.98
C THR A 191 14.83 -13.93 -4.88
N GLU A 192 15.47 -13.64 -6.02
CA GLU A 192 15.86 -14.62 -7.06
C GLU A 192 14.69 -15.46 -7.63
N ASP A 193 13.45 -15.17 -7.23
CA ASP A 193 12.24 -15.77 -7.80
C ASP A 193 11.95 -15.10 -9.16
N ALA A 194 12.07 -15.88 -10.23
CA ALA A 194 11.79 -15.49 -11.62
C ALA A 194 10.37 -15.88 -12.05
#